data_AF-A0A2V6ZCX4-F1
#
_entry.id   AF-A0A2V6ZCX4-F1
#
_cell.length_a   1.000
_cell.length_b   1.000
_cell.length_c   1.000
_cell.angle_alpha   90.00
_cell.angle_beta   90.00
_cell.angle_gamma   90.00
#
_symmetry.space_group_name_H-M   'P 1'
#
loop_
_entity.id
_entity.type
_entity.pdbx_description
1 polymer ?
#
loop_
_entity_poly.entity_id
_entity_poly.type
_entity_poly.pdbx_seq_one_letter_code
_entity_poly.pdbx_strand_id
1 'polypeptide(L)'
;MRVAAVGVGGWGRVLADATRQGTGLAIVACTSRSADNRTAFAKAYGCRIHPSFEAVLADPHVIDDATSILFEFASGSLGYLGTSWVHANRTAVVTVHGTEAQAWSEADGTRLFLARRGQAERIAVPLTAVDPVVDELAEFARCVRDGATPEVGGEEATASQTGHAVRVDGVGQEAPRP
;
A
#
# COMPACT_ATOMS: atom_id res chain seq x y z
N MET A 1 6.66 3.03 11.56
CA MET A 1 5.44 2.35 11.07
C MET A 1 4.80 1.55 12.19
N ARG A 2 3.48 1.62 12.34
CA ARG A 2 2.71 0.89 13.37
C ARG A 2 2.22 -0.43 12.77
N VAL A 3 2.31 -1.52 13.54
CA VAL A 3 1.92 -2.85 13.07
C VAL A 3 1.21 -3.64 14.17
N ALA A 4 0.44 -4.66 13.79
CA ALA A 4 -0.07 -5.68 14.70
C ALA A 4 0.65 -7.00 14.55
N ALA A 5 0.89 -7.66 15.67
CA ALA A 5 1.33 -9.06 15.71
C ALA A 5 0.11 -9.99 15.65
N VAL A 6 -0.06 -10.70 14.53
CA VAL A 6 -1.11 -11.73 14.36
C VAL A 6 -0.48 -13.10 14.53
N GLY A 7 -0.83 -13.80 15.61
CA GLY A 7 -0.22 -15.08 15.97
C GLY A 7 1.01 -14.91 16.87
N VAL A 8 0.78 -14.72 18.17
CA VAL A 8 1.84 -14.44 19.17
C VAL A 8 2.49 -15.69 19.79
N GLY A 9 2.85 -16.67 18.95
CA GLY A 9 3.59 -17.87 19.36
C GLY A 9 5.10 -17.61 19.56
N GLY A 10 5.89 -18.67 19.69
CA GLY A 10 7.35 -18.58 19.91
C GLY A 10 8.07 -17.71 18.86
N TRP A 11 7.80 -17.96 17.57
CA TRP A 11 8.31 -17.13 16.47
C TRP A 11 7.81 -15.68 16.51
N GLY A 12 6.57 -15.45 16.93
CA GLY A 12 6.02 -14.11 17.10
C GLY A 12 6.80 -13.28 18.12
N ARG A 13 7.31 -13.90 19.18
CA ARG A 13 8.19 -13.23 20.17
C ARG A 13 9.56 -12.91 19.59
N VAL A 14 10.16 -13.83 18.83
CA VAL A 14 11.45 -13.59 18.15
C VAL A 14 11.37 -12.40 17.21
N LEU A 15 10.31 -12.32 16.39
CA LEU A 15 10.08 -11.18 15.51
C LEU A 15 9.84 -9.89 16.31
N ALA A 16 9.07 -9.96 17.40
CA ALA A 16 8.83 -8.81 18.26
C ALA A 16 10.10 -8.28 18.94
N ASP A 17 10.98 -9.16 19.40
CA ASP A 17 12.28 -8.78 19.96
C ASP A 17 13.16 -8.12 18.89
N ALA A 18 13.13 -8.59 17.64
CA ALA A 18 13.83 -7.96 16.53
C ALA A 18 13.33 -6.55 16.23
N THR A 19 12.02 -6.27 16.36
CA THR A 19 11.49 -4.91 16.13
C THR A 19 12.06 -3.86 17.09
N ARG A 20 12.54 -4.29 18.28
CA ARG A 20 13.18 -3.40 19.26
C ARG A 20 14.59 -2.96 18.85
N GLN A 21 15.19 -3.56 17.83
CA GLN A 21 16.55 -3.28 17.38
C GLN A 21 16.60 -2.14 16.35
N GLY A 22 15.76 -1.12 16.50
CA GLY A 22 15.82 0.10 15.67
C GLY A 22 15.30 -0.06 14.24
N THR A 23 14.38 -0.98 13.98
CA THR A 23 13.82 -1.24 12.63
C THR A 23 12.85 -0.17 12.15
N GLY A 24 12.47 0.79 13.00
CA GLY A 24 11.40 1.76 12.71
C GLY A 24 9.99 1.18 12.81
N LEU A 25 9.82 -0.09 13.22
CA LEU A 25 8.54 -0.74 13.47
C LEU A 25 8.12 -0.61 14.94
N ALA A 26 6.85 -0.29 15.16
CA ALA A 26 6.23 -0.26 16.48
C ALA A 26 5.06 -1.25 16.52
N ILE A 27 5.18 -2.31 17.32
CA ILE A 27 4.08 -3.25 17.56
C ILE A 27 3.10 -2.59 18.53
N VAL A 28 1.95 -2.16 18.01
CA VAL A 28 0.96 -1.38 18.78
C VAL A 28 -0.26 -2.21 19.16
N ALA A 29 -0.49 -3.35 18.49
CA ALA A 29 -1.51 -4.31 18.89
C ALA A 29 -1.09 -5.77 18.62
N CYS A 30 -1.83 -6.70 19.21
CA CYS A 30 -1.63 -8.13 19.01
C CYS A 30 -2.93 -8.92 19.05
N THR A 31 -2.95 -10.05 18.34
CA THR A 31 -4.02 -11.04 18.41
C THR A 31 -3.47 -12.45 18.24
N SER A 32 -4.21 -13.44 18.73
CA SER A 32 -3.93 -14.88 18.63
C SER A 32 -5.14 -15.65 19.14
N ARG A 33 -5.26 -16.93 18.80
CA ARG A 33 -6.37 -17.78 19.27
C ARG A 33 -6.37 -17.96 20.79
N SER A 34 -5.19 -18.12 21.40
CA SER A 34 -5.06 -18.29 22.86
C SER A 34 -5.08 -16.94 23.58
N ALA A 35 -6.06 -16.75 24.47
CA ALA A 35 -6.20 -15.54 25.28
C ALA A 35 -5.01 -15.33 26.23
N ASP A 36 -4.46 -16.40 26.78
CA ASP A 36 -3.29 -16.35 27.68
C ASP A 36 -2.06 -15.88 26.91
N ASN A 37 -1.86 -16.39 25.69
CA ASN A 37 -0.75 -15.97 24.85
C ASN A 37 -0.87 -14.49 24.45
N ARG A 38 -2.08 -14.03 24.09
CA ARG A 38 -2.33 -12.60 23.82
C ARG A 38 -1.96 -11.73 25.02
N THR A 39 -2.42 -12.12 26.21
CA THR A 39 -2.18 -11.39 27.46
C THR A 39 -0.70 -11.33 27.82
N ALA A 40 -0.01 -12.48 27.75
CA ALA A 40 1.42 -12.55 28.03
C ALA A 40 2.25 -11.73 27.04
N PHE A 41 1.91 -11.78 25.76
CA PHE A 41 2.58 -11.00 24.72
C PHE A 41 2.34 -9.50 24.88
N ALA A 42 1.08 -9.08 25.05
CA ALA A 42 0.73 -7.68 25.28
C ALA A 42 1.46 -7.09 26.49
N LYS A 43 1.55 -7.85 27.59
CA LYS A 43 2.32 -7.45 28.78
C LYS A 43 3.82 -7.30 28.48
N ALA A 44 4.39 -8.22 27.69
CA ALA A 44 5.82 -8.22 27.39
C ALA A 44 6.23 -7.10 26.41
N TYR A 45 5.35 -6.73 25.49
CA TYR A 45 5.65 -5.81 24.38
C TYR A 45 4.94 -4.46 24.46
N GLY A 46 4.00 -4.28 25.41
CA GLY A 46 3.31 -3.01 25.64
C GLY A 46 2.31 -2.65 24.55
N CYS A 47 1.63 -3.66 23.98
CA CYS A 47 0.70 -3.48 22.86
C CYS A 47 -0.75 -3.81 23.24
N ARG A 48 -1.72 -3.24 22.53
CA ARG A 48 -3.15 -3.50 22.72
C ARG A 48 -3.52 -4.94 22.38
N ILE A 49 -4.48 -5.53 23.09
CA ILE A 49 -5.02 -6.86 22.75
C ILE A 49 -6.26 -6.68 21.88
N HIS A 50 -6.31 -7.41 20.78
CA HIS A 50 -7.52 -7.59 19.98
C HIS A 50 -8.05 -9.03 20.09
N PRO A 51 -9.39 -9.22 20.12
CA PRO A 51 -9.99 -10.54 20.29
C PRO A 51 -9.90 -11.43 19.04
N SER A 52 -9.77 -10.84 17.86
CA SER A 52 -9.70 -11.55 16.57
C SER A 52 -8.82 -10.81 15.57
N PHE A 53 -8.65 -11.39 14.38
CA PHE A 53 -7.95 -10.74 13.27
C PHE A 53 -8.78 -9.59 12.67
N GLU A 54 -10.09 -9.78 12.55
CA GLU A 54 -11.02 -8.77 12.06
C GLU A 54 -11.02 -7.52 12.95
N ALA A 55 -10.92 -7.69 14.27
CA ALA A 55 -10.79 -6.58 15.21
C ALA A 55 -9.47 -5.81 15.03
N VAL A 56 -8.39 -6.49 14.63
CA VAL A 56 -7.13 -5.84 14.25
C VAL A 56 -7.31 -5.01 12.98
N LEU A 57 -7.99 -5.56 11.97
CA LEU A 57 -8.24 -4.86 10.71
C LEU A 57 -9.15 -3.63 10.88
N ALA A 58 -10.05 -3.67 11.86
CA ALA A 58 -10.95 -2.57 12.18
C ALA A 58 -10.32 -1.51 13.11
N ASP A 59 -9.09 -1.70 13.60
CA ASP A 59 -8.42 -0.73 14.48
C ASP A 59 -7.64 0.32 13.66
N PRO A 60 -8.13 1.56 13.55
CA PRO A 60 -7.46 2.65 12.81
C PRO A 60 -6.12 3.04 13.41
N HIS A 61 -5.84 2.62 14.65
CA HIS A 61 -4.55 2.86 15.29
C HIS A 61 -3.50 1.78 14.98
N VAL A 62 -3.85 0.75 14.23
CA VAL A 62 -2.97 -0.39 13.90
C VAL A 62 -2.65 -0.42 12.42
N ILE A 63 -3.66 -0.22 11.58
CA ILE A 63 -3.49 -0.04 10.14
C ILE A 63 -3.32 1.45 9.88
N ASP A 64 -2.47 1.78 8.91
CA ASP A 64 -2.34 3.17 8.49
C ASP A 64 -3.65 3.62 7.82
N ASP A 65 -4.31 4.62 8.41
CA ASP A 65 -5.58 5.17 7.89
C ASP A 65 -5.36 5.92 6.59
N ALA A 66 -4.20 6.55 6.44
CA ALA A 66 -3.79 7.25 5.23
C ALA A 66 -2.27 7.27 5.11
N THR A 67 -1.76 6.86 3.95
CA THR A 67 -0.33 6.90 3.63
C THR A 67 -0.10 7.87 2.48
N SER A 68 0.94 8.69 2.59
CA SER A 68 1.43 9.54 1.49
C SER A 68 2.90 9.26 1.25
N ILE A 69 3.26 8.99 0.00
CA ILE A 69 4.62 8.68 -0.44
C ILE A 69 4.97 9.61 -1.60
N LEU A 70 6.12 10.29 -1.50
CA LEU A 70 6.74 10.98 -2.62
C LEU A 70 7.97 10.19 -3.06
N PHE A 71 8.17 10.07 -4.37
CA PHE A 71 9.29 9.32 -4.92
C PHE A 71 9.77 9.96 -6.23
N GLU A 72 11.01 9.67 -6.61
CA GLU A 72 11.61 10.12 -7.86
C GLU A 72 11.88 8.90 -8.74
N PHE A 73 11.45 8.94 -10.00
CA PHE A 73 11.77 7.94 -11.00
C PHE A 73 13.22 8.11 -11.46
N ALA A 74 13.85 7.04 -11.98
CA ALA A 74 15.19 7.12 -12.55
C ALA A 74 15.33 8.17 -13.69
N SER A 75 14.21 8.55 -14.33
CA SER A 75 14.14 9.64 -15.31
C SER A 75 14.24 11.05 -14.72
N GLY A 76 14.22 11.19 -13.39
CA GLY A 76 14.11 12.47 -12.67
C GLY A 76 12.68 13.01 -12.54
N SER A 77 11.68 12.28 -13.05
CA SER A 77 10.27 12.64 -12.84
C SER A 77 9.86 12.38 -11.39
N LEU A 78 8.98 13.20 -10.82
CA LEU A 78 8.47 13.02 -9.47
C LEU A 78 7.12 12.29 -9.49
N GLY A 79 6.93 11.41 -8.50
CA GLY A 79 5.70 10.67 -8.25
C GLY A 79 5.15 10.94 -6.85
N TYR A 80 3.83 10.83 -6.73
CA TYR A 80 3.11 10.87 -5.47
C TYR A 80 2.13 9.70 -5.43
N LEU A 81 2.13 8.94 -4.33
CA LEU A 81 1.16 7.89 -4.04
C LEU A 81 0.48 8.19 -2.71
N GLY A 82 -0.85 8.36 -2.77
CA GLY A 82 -1.71 8.50 -1.61
C GLY A 82 -2.64 7.31 -1.48
N THR A 83 -2.71 6.70 -0.29
CA THR A 83 -3.74 5.73 0.09
C THR A 83 -4.52 6.28 1.28
N SER A 84 -5.81 5.96 1.36
CA SER A 84 -6.64 6.38 2.49
C SER A 84 -7.86 5.49 2.62
N TRP A 85 -8.07 4.95 3.82
CA TRP A 85 -9.23 4.14 4.21
C TRP A 85 -10.35 4.99 4.84
N VAL A 86 -10.09 6.27 5.12
CA VAL A 86 -11.05 7.16 5.78
C VAL A 86 -11.91 7.97 4.82
N HIS A 87 -11.65 7.88 3.51
CA HIS A 87 -12.50 8.52 2.51
C HIS A 87 -13.89 7.86 2.47
N ALA A 88 -14.94 8.69 2.44
CA ALA A 88 -16.33 8.23 2.38
C ALA A 88 -16.65 7.41 1.11
N ASN A 89 -15.88 7.61 0.04
CA ASN A 89 -16.04 6.92 -1.23
C ASN A 89 -14.76 6.15 -1.55
N ARG A 90 -14.92 4.92 -2.07
CA ARG A 90 -13.80 4.18 -2.67
C ARG A 90 -13.43 4.83 -3.99
N THR A 91 -12.33 5.56 -4.00
CA THR A 91 -11.79 6.22 -5.19
C THR A 91 -10.42 5.65 -5.54
N ALA A 92 -10.23 5.32 -6.82
CA ALA A 92 -8.94 4.98 -7.40
C ALA A 92 -8.71 5.93 -8.57
N VAL A 93 -7.68 6.77 -8.45
CA VAL A 93 -7.33 7.79 -9.42
C VAL A 93 -5.83 7.76 -9.67
N VAL A 94 -5.44 7.68 -10.93
CA VAL A 94 -4.06 7.85 -11.38
C VAL A 94 -4.02 9.03 -12.32
N THR A 95 -3.12 9.98 -12.07
CA THR A 95 -2.90 11.11 -12.96
C THR A 95 -1.47 11.15 -13.45
N VAL A 96 -1.29 11.48 -14.72
CA VAL A 96 0.03 11.63 -15.34
C VAL A 96 0.09 13.00 -15.99
N HIS A 97 1.13 13.76 -15.65
CA HIS A 97 1.32 15.12 -16.13
C HIS A 97 2.61 15.23 -16.93
N GLY A 98 2.48 15.55 -18.22
CA GLY A 98 3.57 15.86 -19.11
C GLY A 98 3.49 17.30 -19.63
N THR A 99 4.54 17.72 -20.32
CA THR A 99 4.65 19.05 -20.93
C THR A 99 3.69 19.27 -22.11
N GLU A 100 3.26 18.18 -22.75
CA GLU A 100 2.39 18.18 -23.93
C GLU A 100 0.95 17.77 -23.62
N ALA A 101 0.73 17.03 -22.54
CA ALA A 101 -0.59 16.48 -22.20
C ALA A 101 -0.67 16.08 -20.74
N GLN A 102 -1.90 15.93 -20.26
CA GLN A 102 -2.24 15.33 -18.98
C GLN A 102 -3.29 14.24 -19.18
N ALA A 103 -3.20 13.17 -18.40
CA ALA A 103 -4.15 12.07 -18.43
C ALA A 103 -4.65 11.74 -17.01
N TRP A 104 -5.91 11.30 -16.93
CA TRP A 104 -6.56 10.88 -15.69
C TRP A 104 -7.25 9.53 -15.91
N SER A 105 -6.80 8.52 -15.18
CA SER A 105 -7.54 7.29 -15.00
C SER A 105 -8.33 7.41 -13.70
N GLU A 106 -9.65 7.25 -13.76
CA GLU A 106 -10.57 7.38 -12.62
C GLU A 106 -11.49 6.14 -12.53
N ALA A 107 -12.17 6.01 -11.39
CA ALA A 107 -13.13 4.92 -11.14
C ALA A 107 -12.52 3.54 -11.40
N ASP A 108 -11.35 3.30 -10.81
CA ASP A 108 -10.66 2.01 -10.87
C ASP A 108 -10.34 1.58 -12.31
N GLY A 109 -9.91 2.55 -13.14
CA GLY A 109 -9.51 2.29 -14.53
C GLY A 109 -10.65 2.31 -15.56
N THR A 110 -11.91 2.41 -15.12
CA THR A 110 -13.07 2.36 -16.04
C THR A 110 -13.32 3.67 -16.80
N ARG A 111 -12.68 4.78 -16.40
CA ARG A 111 -12.79 6.08 -17.08
C ARG A 111 -11.42 6.67 -17.32
N LEU A 112 -11.09 6.95 -18.59
CA LEU A 112 -9.85 7.61 -18.99
C LEU A 112 -10.16 8.98 -19.61
N PHE A 113 -9.45 10.01 -19.17
CA PHE A 113 -9.51 11.36 -19.74
C PHE A 113 -8.14 11.82 -20.22
N LEU A 114 -8.11 12.62 -21.28
CA LEU A 114 -6.91 13.23 -21.86
C LEU A 114 -7.14 14.72 -22.14
N ALA A 115 -6.15 15.55 -21.81
CA ALA A 115 -6.09 16.94 -22.25
C ALA A 115 -4.73 17.21 -22.88
N ARG A 116 -4.67 17.68 -24.12
CA ARG A 116 -3.42 18.12 -24.76
C ARG A 116 -3.19 19.61 -24.53
N ARG A 117 -1.93 20.05 -24.62
CA ARG A 117 -1.58 21.47 -24.50
C ARG A 117 -2.39 22.31 -25.48
N GLY A 118 -3.02 23.37 -24.96
CA GLY A 118 -3.90 24.25 -25.74
C GLY A 118 -5.34 23.78 -25.84
N GLN A 119 -5.69 22.61 -25.31
CA GLN A 119 -7.06 22.11 -25.24
C GLN A 119 -7.74 22.63 -23.97
N ALA A 120 -8.91 23.27 -24.12
CA ALA A 120 -9.61 23.90 -23.00
C ALA A 120 -10.19 22.90 -22.00
N GLU A 121 -10.67 21.76 -22.48
CA GLU A 121 -11.31 20.73 -21.66
C GLU A 121 -10.68 19.36 -21.88
N ARG A 122 -10.65 18.54 -20.83
CA ARG A 122 -10.29 17.13 -20.95
C ARG A 122 -11.38 16.38 -21.70
N ILE A 123 -10.98 15.50 -22.60
CA ILE A 123 -11.89 14.62 -23.35
C ILE A 123 -11.87 13.21 -22.78
N ALA A 124 -13.03 12.56 -22.76
CA ALA A 124 -13.11 11.13 -22.46
C ALA A 124 -12.49 10.32 -23.59
N VAL A 125 -11.59 9.41 -23.25
CA VAL A 125 -11.02 8.44 -24.19
C VAL A 125 -11.90 7.19 -24.15
N PRO A 126 -12.46 6.74 -25.29
CA PRO A 126 -13.24 5.52 -25.33
C PRO A 126 -12.41 4.31 -24.87
N LEU A 127 -12.95 3.53 -23.94
CA LEU A 127 -12.34 2.30 -23.46
C LEU A 127 -13.21 1.10 -23.86
N THR A 128 -12.56 -0.02 -24.13
CA THR A 128 -13.26 -1.30 -24.26
C THR A 128 -13.38 -1.88 -22.86
N ALA A 129 -14.62 -2.12 -22.40
CA ALA A 129 -14.84 -2.76 -21.12
C ALA A 129 -14.33 -4.21 -21.17
N VAL A 130 -13.49 -4.56 -20.21
CA VAL A 130 -12.98 -5.91 -20.00
C VAL A 130 -13.23 -6.32 -18.56
N ASP A 131 -13.42 -7.61 -18.32
CA ASP A 131 -13.34 -8.16 -16.97
C ASP A 131 -11.86 -8.40 -16.67
N PRO A 132 -11.23 -7.60 -15.79
CA PRO A 132 -9.78 -7.65 -15.59
C PRO A 132 -9.33 -8.99 -14.99
N VAL A 133 -10.18 -9.64 -14.19
CA VAL A 133 -9.84 -10.93 -13.56
C VAL A 133 -9.88 -12.04 -14.60
N VAL A 134 -10.88 -12.03 -15.49
CA VAL A 134 -10.95 -12.99 -16.60
C VAL A 134 -9.79 -12.79 -17.57
N ASP A 135 -9.44 -11.54 -17.87
CA ASP A 135 -8.36 -11.22 -18.80
C ASP A 135 -6.99 -11.66 -18.24
N GLU A 136 -6.70 -11.36 -16.97
CA GLU A 136 -5.49 -11.79 -16.26
C GLU A 136 -5.36 -13.33 -16.23
N LEU A 137 -6.44 -14.05 -15.89
CA LEU A 137 -6.42 -15.52 -15.87
C LEU A 137 -6.27 -16.12 -17.28
N ALA A 138 -6.88 -15.50 -18.28
CA ALA A 138 -6.74 -15.93 -19.67
C ALA A 138 -5.30 -15.73 -20.15
N GLU A 139 -4.66 -14.62 -19.78
CA GLU A 139 -3.24 -14.35 -20.06
C GLU A 139 -2.35 -15.38 -19.38
N PHE A 140 -2.53 -15.61 -18.08
CA PHE A 140 -1.80 -16.62 -17.34
C PHE A 140 -1.89 -18.00 -18.02
N ALA A 141 -3.10 -18.42 -18.41
CA ALA A 141 -3.30 -19.69 -19.10
C ALA A 141 -2.67 -19.73 -20.51
N ARG A 142 -2.55 -18.60 -21.22
CA ARG A 142 -1.79 -18.52 -22.49
C ARG A 142 -0.29 -18.65 -22.23
N CYS A 143 0.27 -17.91 -21.28
CA CYS A 143 1.69 -17.99 -20.92
C CYS A 143 2.12 -19.41 -20.53
N VAL A 144 1.30 -20.10 -19.73
CA VAL A 144 1.57 -21.50 -19.32
C VAL A 144 1.54 -22.47 -20.50
N ARG A 145 0.61 -22.30 -21.45
CA ARG A 145 0.45 -23.21 -22.60
C ARG A 145 1.49 -22.97 -23.69
N ASP A 146 1.73 -21.71 -24.00
CA ASP A 146 2.46 -21.30 -25.20
C ASP A 146 3.90 -20.86 -24.87
N GLY A 147 4.27 -20.78 -23.59
CA GLY A 147 5.58 -20.29 -23.14
C GLY A 147 5.78 -18.79 -23.38
N ALA A 148 4.70 -18.05 -23.60
CA ALA A 148 4.74 -16.60 -23.81
C ALA A 148 5.15 -15.86 -22.52
N THR A 149 5.86 -14.74 -22.68
CA THR A 149 6.21 -13.86 -21.56
C THR A 149 4.96 -13.14 -21.04
N PRO A 150 4.67 -13.18 -19.71
CA PRO A 150 3.56 -12.43 -19.13
C PRO A 150 3.81 -10.92 -19.13
N GLU A 151 2.73 -10.13 -19.14
CA GLU A 151 2.74 -8.67 -19.04
C GLU A 151 3.40 -8.20 -17.73
N VAL A 152 3.17 -8.93 -16.63
CA VAL A 152 3.82 -8.72 -15.33
C VAL A 152 4.40 -10.05 -14.85
N GLY A 153 5.72 -10.18 -14.94
CA GLY A 153 6.46 -11.36 -14.48
C GLY A 153 6.95 -11.26 -13.04
N GLY A 154 7.75 -12.25 -12.64
CA GLY A 154 8.31 -12.31 -11.29
C GLY A 154 9.34 -11.21 -11.00
N GLU A 155 10.09 -10.77 -12.01
CA GLU A 155 11.07 -9.70 -11.86
C GLU A 155 10.37 -8.35 -11.64
N GLU A 156 9.34 -8.05 -12.43
CA GLU A 156 8.53 -6.84 -12.30
C GLU A 156 7.81 -6.80 -10.95
N ALA A 157 7.23 -7.94 -10.53
CA ALA A 157 6.57 -8.06 -9.23
C ALA A 157 7.54 -7.87 -8.05
N THR A 158 8.79 -8.35 -8.19
CA THR A 158 9.83 -8.17 -7.17
C THR A 158 10.30 -6.72 -7.13
N ALA A 159 10.56 -6.11 -8.29
CA ALA A 159 10.99 -4.72 -8.39
C ALA A 159 9.99 -3.76 -7.73
N SER A 160 8.69 -4.01 -7.93
CA SER A 160 7.59 -3.27 -7.29
C SER A 160 7.63 -3.34 -5.75
N GLN A 161 7.96 -4.51 -5.18
CA GLN A 161 8.06 -4.69 -3.73
C GLN A 161 9.32 -4.06 -3.12
N THR A 162 10.41 -3.98 -3.90
CA THR A 162 11.71 -3.49 -3.42
C THR A 162 11.95 -2.00 -3.60
N GLY A 163 10.95 -1.25 -4.10
CA GLY A 163 11.05 0.19 -4.36
C GLY A 163 11.87 0.91 -3.29
N HIS A 164 13.08 1.36 -3.68
CA HIS A 164 14.13 1.87 -2.80
C HIS A 164 13.57 2.76 -1.69
N ALA A 165 13.95 2.45 -0.45
CA ALA A 165 13.58 3.16 0.78
C ALA A 165 13.33 4.66 0.55
N VAL A 166 12.06 5.03 0.45
CA VAL A 166 11.63 6.42 0.40
C VAL A 166 12.12 7.07 1.70
N ARG A 167 12.94 8.11 1.56
CA ARG A 167 13.34 8.94 2.69
C ARG A 167 12.08 9.66 3.18
N VAL A 168 11.43 9.09 4.19
CA VAL A 168 10.32 9.74 4.87
C VAL A 168 10.93 10.83 5.74
N ASP A 169 11.08 12.02 5.19
CA ASP A 169 11.40 13.21 5.98
C ASP A 169 10.15 13.55 6.80
N GLY A 170 10.06 12.96 7.98
CA GLY A 170 9.04 13.30 8.95
C GLY A 170 9.21 14.75 9.38
N VAL A 171 8.19 15.58 9.14
CA VAL A 171 8.10 16.93 9.71
C VAL A 171 7.90 16.78 11.22
N GLY A 172 9.00 16.65 11.95
CA GLY A 172 9.03 16.80 13.39
C GLY A 172 8.82 18.27 13.73
N GLN A 173 7.62 18.62 14.21
CA GLN A 173 7.45 19.84 14.99
C GLN A 173 8.22 19.67 16.31
N GLU A 174 9.44 20.19 16.39
CA GLU A 174 10.05 20.50 17.67
C GLU A 174 9.34 21.72 18.26
N ALA A 175 8.48 21.47 19.26
CA ALA A 175 8.04 22.52 20.17
C ALA A 175 9.24 22.95 21.04
N PRO A 176 9.47 24.26 21.26
CA PRO A 176 10.55 24.71 22.12
C PRO A 176 10.23 24.34 23.57
N ARG A 177 11.16 23.65 24.22
CA ARG A 177 11.10 23.40 25.67
C ARG A 177 11.48 24.67 26.45
N PRO A 178 10.88 24.89 27.64
CA PRO A 178 11.09 26.08 28.46
C PRO A 178 12.51 26.19 29.00
#